data_AF-A0A836TZF6-F1
#
_entry.id   AF-A0A836TZF6-F1
#
_cell.length_a   1.000
_cell.length_b   1.000
_cell.length_c   1.000
_cell.angle_alpha   90.00
_cell.angle_beta   90.00
_cell.angle_gamma   90.00
#
_symmetry.space_group_name_H-M   'P 1'
#
loop_
_entity.id
_entity.type
_entity.pdbx_description
1 polymer ?
#
loop_
_entity_poly.entity_id
_entity_poly.type
_entity_poly.pdbx_seq_one_letter_code
_entity_poly.pdbx_strand_id
1 'polypeptide(L)'
;MGATFNTGTIARTISRLESELGRSPTEVELAAGLGVELSEYYTMIDDVSSTFLLSLDDVTGGDDDDDKRVPLVDTLKSQESSTALTRLEAEELRNLLADSLGQLTEQERLVVALHYDEELTLKEIGQVLEL
;
A
#
# COMPACT_ATOMS: atom_id res chain seq x y z
N MET A 1 -3.70 24.23 3.20
CA MET A 1 -2.70 25.31 3.03
C MET A 1 -1.38 24.89 3.70
N GLY A 2 -0.87 23.69 3.36
CA GLY A 2 0.33 23.09 3.98
C GLY A 2 1.29 22.51 2.93
N ALA A 3 0.76 21.79 1.94
CA ALA A 3 1.55 21.16 0.88
C ALA A 3 2.43 22.13 0.07
N THR A 4 1.91 23.31 -0.31
CA THR A 4 2.64 24.29 -1.14
C THR A 4 3.87 24.88 -0.44
N PHE A 5 3.86 24.93 0.89
CA PHE A 5 4.99 25.42 1.69
C PHE A 5 6.12 24.39 1.77
N ASN A 6 5.76 23.10 1.86
CA ASN A 6 6.72 22.00 1.97
C ASN A 6 7.44 21.76 0.63
N THR A 7 6.74 21.77 -0.50
CA THR A 7 7.35 21.56 -1.84
C THR A 7 8.44 22.58 -2.15
N GLY A 8 8.15 23.87 -1.96
CA GLY A 8 9.11 24.94 -2.27
C GLY A 8 10.33 24.94 -1.34
N THR A 9 10.19 24.42 -0.13
CA THR A 9 11.26 24.34 0.87
C THR A 9 12.17 23.14 0.59
N ILE A 10 11.61 21.98 0.25
CA ILE A 10 12.36 20.79 -0.17
C ILE A 10 13.17 21.09 -1.44
N ALA A 11 12.56 21.66 -2.48
CA ALA A 11 13.23 21.98 -3.74
C ALA A 11 14.42 22.96 -3.55
N ARG A 12 14.25 23.99 -2.70
CA ARG A 12 15.35 24.92 -2.38
C ARG A 12 16.50 24.23 -1.65
N THR A 13 16.20 23.33 -0.72
CA THR A 13 17.22 22.59 0.01
C THR A 13 17.99 21.63 -0.89
N ILE A 14 17.31 20.97 -1.84
CA ILE A 14 17.95 20.15 -2.87
C ILE A 14 18.94 20.99 -3.69
N SER A 15 18.48 22.08 -4.31
CA SER A 15 19.35 22.91 -5.16
C SER A 15 20.54 23.51 -4.39
N ARG A 16 20.34 23.87 -3.12
CA ARG A 16 21.42 24.35 -2.25
C ARG A 16 22.46 23.26 -1.98
N LEU A 17 22.01 22.06 -1.59
CA LEU A 17 22.92 20.95 -1.30
C LEU A 17 23.62 20.41 -2.55
N GLU A 18 22.96 20.39 -3.70
CA GLU A 18 23.60 20.05 -4.99
C GLU A 18 24.72 21.03 -5.34
N SER A 19 24.51 22.33 -5.08
CA SER A 19 25.51 23.37 -5.30
C SER A 19 26.69 23.25 -4.32
N GLU A 20 26.44 22.83 -3.08
CA GLU A 20 27.47 22.65 -2.04
C GLU A 20 28.27 21.35 -2.21
N LEU A 21 27.61 20.26 -2.60
CA LEU A 21 28.20 18.91 -2.67
C LEU A 21 28.73 18.56 -4.06
N GLY A 22 28.29 19.25 -5.12
CA GLY A 22 28.62 18.93 -6.52
C GLY A 22 28.08 17.57 -6.98
N ARG A 23 27.16 16.97 -6.21
CA ARG A 23 26.47 15.71 -6.46
C ARG A 23 25.07 15.78 -5.85
N SER A 24 24.17 14.89 -6.26
CA SER A 24 22.86 14.79 -5.64
C SER A 24 22.98 14.38 -4.15
N PRO A 25 22.32 15.12 -3.23
CA PRO A 25 22.35 14.83 -1.80
C PRO A 25 21.57 13.56 -1.47
N THR A 26 22.02 12.85 -0.44
CA THR A 26 21.30 11.69 0.12
C THR A 26 20.10 12.12 0.95
N GLU A 27 19.14 11.22 1.17
CA GLU A 27 17.93 11.49 1.96
C GLU A 27 18.26 11.92 3.40
N VAL A 28 19.33 11.38 3.98
CA VAL A 28 19.82 11.77 5.31
C VAL A 28 20.40 13.19 5.31
N GLU A 29 21.15 13.56 4.27
CA GLU A 29 21.68 14.93 4.11
C GLU A 29 20.55 15.94 3.84
N LEU A 30 19.49 15.52 3.14
CA LEU A 30 18.29 16.32 2.90
C LEU A 30 17.48 16.55 4.17
N ALA A 31 17.21 15.50 4.94
CA ALA A 31 16.53 15.61 6.23
C ALA A 31 17.31 16.53 7.19
N ALA A 32 18.63 16.33 7.29
CA ALA A 32 19.52 17.19 8.06
C ALA A 32 19.52 18.64 7.53
N GLY A 33 19.52 18.85 6.21
CA GLY A 33 19.48 20.15 5.58
C GLY A 33 18.14 20.89 5.73
N LEU A 34 17.07 20.16 6.01
CA LEU A 34 15.73 20.67 6.34
C LEU A 34 15.51 20.82 7.86
N GLY A 35 16.42 20.29 8.68
CA GLY A 35 16.32 20.33 10.15
C GLY A 35 15.23 19.39 10.70
N VAL A 36 14.86 18.35 9.97
CA VAL A 36 13.81 17.39 10.31
C VAL A 36 14.39 16.00 10.52
N GLU A 37 13.65 15.13 11.21
CA GLU A 37 14.01 13.72 11.28
C GLU A 37 13.76 13.04 9.91
N LEU A 38 14.48 11.96 9.60
CA LEU A 38 14.32 11.22 8.35
C LEU A 38 12.88 10.67 8.17
N SER A 39 12.24 10.26 9.27
CA SER A 39 10.83 9.84 9.32
C SER A 39 9.87 10.97 8.89
N GLU A 40 10.14 12.17 9.37
CA GLU A 40 9.37 13.37 9.04
C GLU A 40 9.62 13.81 7.61
N TYR A 41 10.86 13.69 7.11
CA TYR A 41 11.19 13.88 5.69
C TYR A 41 10.38 12.95 4.77
N TYR A 42 10.25 11.66 5.12
CA TYR A 42 9.42 10.73 4.35
C TYR A 42 7.93 11.10 4.38
N THR A 43 7.43 11.65 5.49
CA THR A 43 6.05 12.14 5.56
C THR A 43 5.87 13.37 4.66
N MET A 44 6.83 14.29 4.69
CA MET A 44 6.81 15.48 3.86
C MET A 44 6.90 15.17 2.36
N ILE A 45 7.67 14.15 1.94
CA ILE A 45 7.76 13.77 0.53
C ILE A 45 6.49 13.05 0.04
N ASP A 46 5.82 12.29 0.91
CA ASP A 46 4.56 11.61 0.61
C ASP A 46 3.40 12.62 0.44
N ASP A 47 3.36 13.64 1.29
CA ASP A 47 2.43 14.78 1.15
C ASP A 47 2.66 15.56 -0.17
N VAL A 48 3.91 15.62 -0.63
CA VAL A 48 4.27 16.29 -1.88
C VAL A 48 3.92 15.42 -3.09
N SER A 49 4.22 14.11 -3.06
CA SER A 49 3.97 13.17 -4.16
C SER A 49 2.46 13.00 -4.42
N SER A 50 1.65 12.97 -3.36
CA SER A 50 0.18 12.92 -3.45
C SER A 50 -0.45 14.19 -4.03
N THR A 51 0.29 15.30 -4.06
CA THR A 51 -0.16 16.60 -4.62
C THR A 51 0.29 16.81 -6.07
N PHE A 52 1.18 15.97 -6.62
CA PHE A 52 1.59 16.06 -8.02
C PHE A 52 0.49 15.53 -8.94
N LEU A 53 -0.36 16.44 -9.42
CA LEU A 53 -1.15 16.24 -10.65
C LEU A 53 -0.18 16.22 -11.85
N LEU A 54 0.43 15.08 -12.10
CA LEU A 54 1.23 14.85 -13.30
C LEU A 54 0.28 14.61 -14.48
N SER A 55 0.56 15.22 -15.63
CA SER A 55 -0.19 14.92 -16.85
C SER A 55 0.06 13.46 -17.23
N LEU A 56 -1.01 12.67 -17.32
CA LEU A 56 -0.92 11.26 -17.72
C LEU A 56 -0.44 11.06 -19.17
N ASP A 57 -0.51 12.13 -19.96
CA ASP A 57 0.02 12.24 -21.33
C ASP A 57 1.52 12.58 -21.36
N ASP A 58 2.14 12.88 -20.22
CA ASP A 58 3.56 13.22 -20.18
C ASP A 58 4.42 11.96 -20.41
N VAL A 59 5.41 12.12 -21.27
CA VAL A 59 6.22 11.02 -21.78
C VAL A 59 7.54 10.99 -21.00
N THR A 60 7.70 10.03 -20.10
CA THR A 60 8.98 9.82 -19.42
C THR A 60 9.88 8.94 -20.30
N GLY A 61 10.88 9.56 -20.93
CA GLY A 61 11.94 8.86 -21.65
C GLY A 61 13.19 8.70 -20.77
N GLY A 62 13.66 7.46 -20.61
CA GLY A 62 15.01 7.20 -20.11
C GLY A 62 16.05 7.66 -21.14
N ASP A 63 17.17 8.17 -20.65
CA ASP A 63 18.27 8.76 -21.45
C ASP A 63 19.13 7.70 -22.16
N ASP A 64 18.55 6.56 -22.54
CA ASP A 64 19.26 5.50 -23.26
C ASP A 64 18.46 5.05 -24.49
N ASP A 65 19.22 4.90 -25.57
CA ASP A 65 18.81 4.64 -26.95
C ASP A 65 17.67 3.61 -27.12
N ASP A 66 16.73 3.97 -28.00
CA ASP A 66 15.99 3.08 -28.91
C ASP A 66 14.82 2.21 -28.39
N ASP A 67 14.15 2.56 -27.29
CA ASP A 67 12.85 1.91 -26.98
C ASP A 67 11.74 2.89 -26.58
N LYS A 68 10.53 2.49 -26.94
CA LYS A 68 9.34 3.32 -27.16
C LYS A 68 9.04 4.27 -26.01
N ARG A 69 8.80 5.53 -26.36
CA ARG A 69 8.11 6.53 -25.54
C ARG A 69 6.72 6.01 -25.17
N VAL A 70 6.55 5.50 -23.95
CA VAL A 70 5.25 5.03 -23.44
C VAL A 70 4.67 6.13 -22.52
N PRO A 71 3.44 6.59 -22.74
CA PRO A 71 2.82 7.57 -21.86
C PRO A 71 2.62 6.96 -20.47
N LEU A 72 2.72 7.79 -19.44
CA LEU A 72 2.71 7.30 -18.06
C LEU A 72 1.46 6.46 -17.75
N VAL A 73 0.31 6.84 -18.32
CA VAL A 73 -0.96 6.09 -18.22
C VAL A 73 -0.86 4.61 -18.58
N ASP A 74 -0.03 4.26 -19.56
CA ASP A 74 0.10 2.88 -20.06
C ASP A 74 1.03 2.03 -19.17
N THR A 75 1.80 2.66 -18.28
CA THR A 75 2.69 1.98 -17.31
C THR A 75 2.05 1.80 -15.94
N LEU A 76 0.98 2.55 -15.65
CA LEU A 76 0.25 2.48 -14.40
C LEU A 76 -0.60 1.20 -14.35
N LYS A 77 -0.14 0.21 -13.58
CA LYS A 77 -0.96 -0.94 -13.21
C LYS A 77 -1.93 -0.52 -12.12
N SER A 78 -3.22 -0.79 -12.32
CA SER A 78 -4.22 -0.65 -11.26
C SER A 78 -3.83 -1.52 -10.06
N GLN A 79 -3.65 -0.93 -8.88
CA GLN A 79 -3.45 -1.68 -7.65
C GLN A 79 -4.72 -2.46 -7.23
N GLU A 80 -5.88 -2.06 -7.76
CA GLU A 80 -7.21 -2.57 -7.41
C GLU A 80 -7.73 -3.63 -8.41
N SER A 81 -6.91 -4.12 -9.34
CA SER A 81 -7.38 -5.14 -10.28
C SER A 81 -7.20 -6.54 -9.70
N SER A 82 -8.21 -7.04 -8.98
CA SER A 82 -8.34 -8.49 -8.75
C SER A 82 -8.35 -9.20 -10.11
N THR A 83 -7.33 -9.99 -10.40
CA THR A 83 -7.22 -10.67 -11.70
C THR A 83 -8.31 -11.75 -11.84
N ALA A 84 -8.60 -12.18 -13.06
CA ALA A 84 -9.53 -13.30 -13.28
C ALA A 84 -9.07 -14.57 -12.53
N LEU A 85 -7.77 -14.79 -12.44
CA LEU A 85 -7.18 -15.90 -11.67
C LEU A 85 -7.47 -15.75 -10.18
N THR A 86 -7.22 -14.57 -9.59
CA THR A 86 -7.49 -14.30 -8.17
C THR A 86 -8.96 -14.52 -7.79
N ARG A 87 -9.89 -14.20 -8.71
CA ARG A 87 -11.33 -14.43 -8.49
C ARG A 87 -11.68 -15.91 -8.53
N LEU A 88 -11.09 -16.67 -9.46
CA LEU A 88 -11.27 -18.13 -9.54
C LEU A 88 -10.70 -18.83 -8.30
N GLU A 89 -9.51 -18.44 -7.84
CA GLU A 89 -8.89 -18.98 -6.62
C GLU A 89 -9.76 -18.72 -5.39
N ALA A 90 -10.32 -17.51 -5.26
CA ALA A 90 -11.22 -17.18 -4.15
C ALA A 90 -12.52 -17.99 -4.19
N GLU A 91 -13.06 -18.25 -5.39
CA GLU A 91 -14.26 -19.08 -5.57
C GLU A 91 -13.98 -20.56 -5.24
N GLU A 92 -12.85 -21.10 -5.67
CA GLU A 92 -12.43 -22.46 -5.34
C GLU A 92 -12.22 -22.62 -3.83
N LEU A 93 -11.52 -21.69 -3.19
CA LEU A 93 -11.34 -21.68 -1.74
C LEU A 93 -12.67 -21.66 -0.99
N ARG A 94 -13.62 -20.82 -1.44
CA ARG A 94 -14.95 -20.75 -0.86
C ARG A 94 -15.70 -22.08 -0.98
N ASN A 95 -15.60 -22.75 -2.12
CA ASN A 95 -16.27 -24.04 -2.34
C ASN A 95 -15.65 -25.13 -1.44
N LEU A 96 -14.33 -25.21 -1.34
CA LEU A 96 -13.64 -26.16 -0.46
C LEU A 96 -13.99 -25.94 1.04
N LEU A 97 -14.10 -24.68 1.46
CA LEU A 97 -14.55 -24.33 2.80
C LEU A 97 -16.00 -24.76 3.03
N ALA A 98 -16.90 -24.49 2.08
CA ALA A 98 -18.30 -24.89 2.18
C ALA A 98 -18.48 -26.41 2.27
N ASP A 99 -17.74 -27.17 1.47
CA ASP A 99 -17.75 -28.64 1.51
C ASP A 99 -17.25 -29.16 2.86
N SER A 100 -16.18 -28.56 3.38
CA SER A 100 -15.61 -28.92 4.69
C SER A 100 -16.58 -28.62 5.84
N LEU A 101 -17.25 -27.46 5.82
CA LEU A 101 -18.30 -27.11 6.78
C LEU A 101 -19.52 -28.03 6.67
N GLY A 102 -19.80 -28.56 5.47
CA GLY A 102 -20.84 -29.55 5.23
C GLY A 102 -20.57 -30.91 5.88
N GLN A 103 -19.31 -31.28 6.08
CA GLN A 103 -18.93 -32.54 6.76
C GLN A 103 -19.00 -32.46 8.28
N LEU A 104 -19.09 -31.26 8.85
CA LEU A 104 -19.19 -31.09 10.30
C LEU A 104 -20.51 -31.66 10.83
N THR A 105 -20.48 -32.17 12.05
CA THR A 105 -21.68 -32.51 12.81
C THR A 105 -22.43 -31.25 13.23
N GLU A 106 -23.67 -31.41 13.71
CA GLU A 106 -24.47 -30.28 14.19
C GLU A 106 -23.80 -29.55 15.38
N GLN A 107 -23.16 -30.30 16.27
CA GLN A 107 -22.42 -29.74 17.39
C GLN A 107 -21.16 -28.98 16.93
N GLU A 108 -20.40 -29.52 15.98
CA GLU A 108 -19.20 -28.85 15.46
C GLU A 108 -19.55 -27.57 14.70
N ARG A 109 -20.62 -27.57 13.90
CA ARG A 109 -21.12 -26.35 13.23
C ARG A 109 -21.51 -25.27 14.24
N LEU A 110 -22.15 -25.66 15.34
CA LEU A 110 -22.56 -24.74 16.39
C LEU A 110 -21.35 -24.13 17.10
N VAL A 111 -20.32 -24.92 17.39
CA VAL A 111 -19.04 -24.42 17.94
C VAL A 111 -18.39 -23.40 16.99
N VAL A 112 -18.34 -23.70 15.69
CA VAL A 112 -17.78 -22.77 14.68
C VAL A 112 -18.57 -21.47 14.63
N ALA A 113 -19.91 -21.54 14.64
CA ALA A 113 -20.75 -20.35 14.64
C ALA A 113 -20.52 -19.48 15.88
N LEU A 114 -20.53 -20.08 17.07
CA LEU A 114 -20.30 -19.35 18.32
C LEU A 114 -18.90 -18.73 18.41
N HIS A 115 -17.89 -19.35 17.79
CA HIS A 115 -16.54 -18.82 17.80
C HIS A 115 -16.35 -17.64 16.84
N TYR A 116 -16.97 -17.68 15.65
CA TYR A 116 -16.75 -16.68 14.60
C TYR A 116 -17.83 -15.59 14.51
N ASP A 117 -19.07 -15.87 14.90
CA ASP A 117 -20.19 -14.91 14.87
C ASP A 117 -20.33 -14.18 16.21
N GLU A 118 -20.17 -14.92 17.32
CA GLU A 118 -20.36 -14.41 18.68
C GLU A 118 -19.03 -14.14 19.42
N GLU A 119 -17.89 -14.34 18.75
CA GLU A 119 -16.52 -14.15 19.28
C GLU A 119 -16.22 -14.90 20.60
N LEU A 120 -16.96 -15.98 20.90
CA LEU A 120 -16.79 -16.71 22.14
C LEU A 120 -15.51 -17.56 22.14
N THR A 121 -14.88 -17.65 23.31
CA THR A 121 -13.76 -18.57 23.52
C THR A 121 -14.23 -20.01 23.64
N LEU A 122 -13.38 -21.00 23.32
CA LEU A 122 -13.72 -22.42 23.47
C LEU A 122 -14.19 -22.79 24.90
N LYS A 123 -13.69 -22.08 25.91
CA LYS A 123 -14.12 -22.26 27.30
C LYS A 123 -15.56 -21.80 27.53
N GLU A 124 -15.92 -20.64 26.99
CA GLU A 124 -17.28 -20.10 27.08
C GLU A 124 -18.25 -20.94 26.26
N ILE A 125 -17.83 -21.40 25.08
CA ILE A 125 -18.61 -22.31 24.24
C ILE A 125 -18.91 -23.62 24.98
N GLY A 126 -17.92 -24.22 25.66
CA GLY A 126 -18.15 -25.40 26.49
C GLY A 126 -19.19 -25.18 27.58
N GLN A 127 -19.17 -24.00 28.22
CA GLN A 127 -20.17 -23.63 29.23
C GLN A 127 -21.58 -23.44 28.63
N VAL A 128 -21.69 -22.84 27.44
CA VAL A 128 -22.97 -22.64 26.73
C VAL A 128 -23.56 -23.96 26.25
N LEU A 129 -22.70 -24.88 25.81
CA LEU A 129 -23.11 -26.19 25.28
C LEU A 129 -23.25 -27.28 26.35
N GLU A 130 -23.05 -26.94 27.63
CA GLU A 130 -23.06 -27.89 28.77
C GLU A 130 -22.08 -29.07 28.59
N LEU A 131 -20.93 -28.82 27.93
CA LEU A 131 -19.85 -29.77 27.67
C LEU A 131 -18.77 -29.78 28.77
#